data_AF-A0A428TUA9-F1
#
_entry.id   AF-A0A428TUA9-F1
#
_cell.length_a   1.000
_cell.length_b   1.000
_cell.length_c   1.000
_cell.angle_alpha   90.00
_cell.angle_beta   90.00
_cell.angle_gamma   90.00
#
_symmetry.space_group_name_H-M   'P 1'
#
loop_
_entity.id
_entity.type
_entity.pdbx_description
1 polymer ?
#
loop_
_entity_poly.entity_id
_entity_poly.type
_entity_poly.pdbx_seq_one_letter_code
_entity_poly.pdbx_strand_id
1 'polypeptide(L)'
;MPSTFDLIALPPELLHHVLSLLPQKALLQTRLVNRHLNALATPSAFRSILLVAHGDSSKNFRALADSQLRVHVRDVTVDTWLGPYFIYRMFDRWELPDEFINCLPFLSCFRSLDSLHIRFHEDCAEIAGGGDADEYNDDRLDILVKIFQFLAGNWPKEKERLEEAGVEMSNFRWYDGEELPPTVNGPPIQLSNLTIRNLGDHHEPEFTSSEAFNLVVGPALCDLRLHITTEGVGEERRPNQESVSKYVSFDKLHTTWLGPDIVANLHTLSLYCREPWGFNPRMDFRRLGKGRGLPNLKVLALGKYTFSHEWQIDWFASLSLEKLYLDECAVLYQYDGRSCDMDRGEVAIGQDDFGNDISISKEGYYKQIYDRHDHDGPHGTYGTTPTSVRWHMILSRWRETMTNLQVFKMGSGDWEDQKAFRTFDCPDPETPGEDIFRFGSSLSQERSDQLLYIYHTDEWKEWKEWEKEYQDFVAEMEEEGEEWDSDEEMFGAWRMEDGLRAKDEAALDLFVSTVKARTRK
;
A
#
# COMPACT_ATOMS: atom_id res chain seq x y z
N MET A 1 -22.92 50.97 11.93
CA MET A 1 -22.72 50.42 10.57
C MET A 1 -21.77 49.24 10.73
N PRO A 2 -22.23 47.99 10.67
CA PRO A 2 -21.29 46.87 10.65
C PRO A 2 -20.61 46.89 9.29
N SER A 3 -19.29 47.07 9.28
CA SER A 3 -18.46 46.93 8.10
C SER A 3 -18.65 45.51 7.56
N THR A 4 -19.42 45.38 6.48
CA THR A 4 -19.47 44.16 5.70
C THR A 4 -18.06 43.85 5.24
N PHE A 5 -17.48 42.78 5.76
CA PHE A 5 -16.19 42.26 5.34
C PHE A 5 -16.33 41.91 3.84
N ASP A 6 -15.66 42.67 2.97
CA ASP A 6 -15.65 42.36 1.55
C ASP A 6 -14.62 41.26 1.31
N LEU A 7 -15.10 40.04 1.14
CA LEU A 7 -14.26 38.87 0.88
C LEU A 7 -13.36 39.09 -0.35
N ILE A 8 -13.83 39.86 -1.35
CA ILE A 8 -13.10 40.13 -2.59
C ILE A 8 -11.95 41.12 -2.38
N ALA A 9 -11.94 41.85 -1.25
CA ALA A 9 -10.85 42.74 -0.90
C ALA A 9 -9.63 42.01 -0.29
N LEU A 10 -9.72 40.70 -0.06
CA LEU A 10 -8.59 39.89 0.39
C LEU A 10 -7.55 39.71 -0.74
N PRO A 11 -6.25 39.63 -0.41
CA PRO A 11 -5.20 39.27 -1.36
C PRO A 11 -5.51 37.94 -2.08
N PRO A 12 -5.19 37.81 -3.38
CA PRO A 12 -5.45 36.59 -4.16
C PRO A 12 -4.86 35.32 -3.54
N GLU A 13 -3.73 35.41 -2.84
CA GLU A 13 -3.07 34.30 -2.18
C GLU A 13 -3.91 33.75 -1.02
N LEU A 14 -4.49 34.64 -0.21
CA LEU A 14 -5.38 34.24 0.88
C LEU A 14 -6.69 33.67 0.36
N LEU A 15 -7.23 34.25 -0.72
CA LEU A 15 -8.40 33.70 -1.39
C LEU A 15 -8.10 32.31 -1.97
N HIS A 16 -6.94 32.10 -2.58
CA HIS A 16 -6.55 30.80 -3.10
C HIS A 16 -6.46 29.75 -1.98
N HIS A 17 -5.87 30.11 -0.85
CA HIS A 17 -5.80 29.23 0.33
C HIS A 17 -7.18 28.92 0.91
N VAL A 18 -8.09 29.90 1.00
CA VAL A 18 -9.47 29.64 1.43
C VAL A 18 -10.19 28.69 0.46
N LEU A 19 -10.01 28.91 -0.85
CA LEU A 19 -10.62 28.08 -1.89
C LEU A 19 -10.04 26.67 -1.91
N SER A 20 -8.75 26.46 -1.64
CA SER A 20 -8.15 25.12 -1.60
C SER A 20 -8.74 24.23 -0.50
N LEU A 21 -9.34 24.82 0.54
CA LEU A 21 -10.02 24.09 1.62
C LEU A 21 -11.47 23.72 1.29
N LEU A 22 -12.02 24.21 0.19
CA LEU A 22 -13.42 23.95 -0.18
C LEU A 22 -13.57 22.63 -0.96
N PRO A 23 -14.66 21.88 -0.75
CA PRO A 23 -14.94 20.69 -1.55
C PRO A 23 -15.22 21.08 -3.00
N GLN A 24 -14.93 20.17 -3.93
CA GLN A 24 -15.05 20.40 -5.37
C GLN A 24 -16.43 20.95 -5.78
N LYS A 25 -17.52 20.41 -5.20
CA LYS A 25 -18.88 20.90 -5.47
C LYS A 25 -19.03 22.38 -5.09
N ALA A 26 -18.48 22.80 -3.96
CA ALA A 26 -18.51 24.20 -3.54
C ALA A 26 -17.65 25.06 -4.48
N LEU A 27 -16.46 24.60 -4.86
CA LEU A 27 -15.61 25.29 -5.84
C LEU A 27 -16.32 25.52 -7.18
N LEU A 28 -17.04 24.51 -7.69
CA LEU A 28 -17.83 24.62 -8.91
C LEU A 28 -18.93 25.68 -8.79
N GLN A 29 -19.58 25.80 -7.64
CA GLN A 29 -20.57 26.85 -7.39
C GLN A 29 -19.93 28.23 -7.23
N THR A 30 -18.79 28.31 -6.54
CA THR A 30 -18.02 29.56 -6.36
C THR A 30 -17.62 30.16 -7.70
N ARG A 31 -17.32 29.34 -8.70
CA ARG A 31 -17.02 29.79 -10.07
C ARG A 31 -18.19 30.52 -10.75
N LEU A 32 -19.42 30.33 -10.28
CA LEU A 32 -20.62 30.95 -10.83
C LEU A 32 -20.98 32.28 -10.14
N VAL A 33 -20.31 32.62 -9.03
CA VAL A 33 -20.62 33.82 -8.23
C VAL A 33 -20.23 35.10 -8.99
N ASN A 34 -18.99 35.19 -9.47
CA ASN A 34 -18.52 36.30 -10.30
C ASN A 34 -17.26 35.92 -11.11
N ARG A 35 -16.84 36.78 -12.03
CA ARG A 35 -15.67 36.54 -12.92
C ARG A 35 -14.35 36.40 -12.16
N HIS A 36 -14.17 37.10 -11.05
CA HIS A 36 -12.93 37.05 -10.27
C HIS A 36 -12.81 35.70 -9.53
N LEU A 37 -13.86 35.29 -8.83
CA LEU A 37 -13.94 33.98 -8.18
C LEU A 37 -13.92 32.84 -9.18
N ASN A 38 -14.45 33.03 -10.39
CA ASN A 38 -14.29 32.08 -11.49
C ASN A 38 -12.81 31.83 -11.81
N ALA A 39 -12.03 32.88 -12.00
CA ALA A 39 -10.61 32.76 -12.32
C ALA A 39 -9.81 32.11 -11.17
N LEU A 40 -10.13 32.43 -9.91
CA LEU A 40 -9.42 31.89 -8.75
C LEU A 40 -9.80 30.45 -8.39
N ALA A 41 -11.08 30.09 -8.51
CA ALA A 41 -11.57 28.77 -8.12
C ALA A 41 -11.42 27.71 -9.22
N THR A 42 -11.30 28.12 -10.50
CA THR A 42 -11.19 27.17 -11.62
C THR A 42 -10.00 26.22 -11.51
N PRO A 43 -8.78 26.67 -11.19
CA PRO A 43 -7.63 25.77 -11.03
C PRO A 43 -7.88 24.70 -9.97
N SER A 44 -8.40 25.08 -8.80
CA SER A 44 -8.69 24.14 -7.70
C SER A 44 -9.88 23.22 -8.02
N ALA A 45 -10.90 23.72 -8.72
CA ALA A 45 -12.10 22.95 -9.05
C ALA A 45 -11.84 21.77 -10.01
N PHE A 46 -10.84 21.91 -10.89
CA PHE A 46 -10.46 20.89 -11.87
C PHE A 46 -9.07 20.30 -11.60
N ARG A 47 -8.51 20.53 -10.41
CA ARG A 47 -7.20 19.99 -10.04
C ARG A 47 -7.19 18.47 -10.05
N SER A 48 -8.22 17.87 -9.46
CA SER A 48 -8.33 16.43 -9.28
C SER A 48 -9.54 15.89 -10.01
N ILE A 49 -9.37 14.78 -10.74
CA ILE A 49 -10.42 14.16 -11.55
C ILE A 49 -10.50 12.67 -11.30
N LEU A 50 -11.69 12.11 -11.49
CA LEU A 50 -12.02 10.73 -11.20
C LEU A 50 -12.58 10.05 -12.45
N LEU A 51 -11.90 8.99 -12.89
CA LEU A 51 -12.34 8.05 -13.91
C LEU A 51 -12.71 6.73 -13.21
N VAL A 52 -14.00 6.39 -13.21
CA VAL A 52 -14.56 5.18 -12.60
C VAL A 52 -15.24 4.36 -13.69
N ALA A 53 -15.13 3.03 -13.59
CA ALA A 53 -15.76 2.08 -14.51
C ALA A 53 -17.30 1.97 -14.37
N HIS A 54 -17.97 3.07 -13.99
CA HIS A 54 -19.42 3.11 -13.76
C HIS A 54 -20.02 4.50 -14.04
N GLY A 55 -21.27 4.49 -14.50
CA GLY A 55 -22.08 5.69 -14.70
C GLY A 55 -21.53 6.61 -15.79
N ASP A 56 -21.76 7.92 -15.66
CA ASP A 56 -21.32 8.92 -16.65
C ASP A 56 -19.86 9.40 -16.45
N SER A 57 -19.05 8.68 -15.67
CA SER A 57 -17.66 9.10 -15.36
C SER A 57 -16.81 9.21 -16.63
N SER A 58 -16.84 8.20 -17.50
CA SER A 58 -16.13 8.17 -18.79
C SER A 58 -16.48 9.37 -19.68
N LYS A 59 -17.78 9.69 -19.79
CA LYS A 59 -18.24 10.83 -20.60
C LYS A 59 -17.74 12.16 -20.06
N ASN A 60 -17.80 12.36 -18.73
CA ASN A 60 -17.31 13.58 -18.09
C ASN A 60 -15.79 13.72 -18.21
N PHE A 61 -15.06 12.62 -18.07
CA PHE A 61 -13.61 12.56 -18.23
C PHE A 61 -13.18 12.97 -19.65
N ARG A 62 -13.84 12.39 -20.66
CA ARG A 62 -13.60 12.72 -22.08
C ARG A 62 -13.94 14.18 -22.39
N ALA A 63 -15.10 14.67 -21.95
CA ALA A 63 -15.50 16.06 -22.13
C ALA A 63 -14.48 17.04 -21.50
N LEU A 64 -13.89 16.69 -20.37
CA LEU A 64 -12.85 17.50 -19.74
C LEU A 64 -11.53 17.46 -20.53
N ALA A 65 -11.11 16.28 -21.01
CA ALA A 65 -9.91 16.12 -21.83
C ALA A 65 -9.97 16.93 -23.15
N ASP A 66 -11.16 17.08 -23.72
CA ASP A 66 -11.39 17.89 -24.92
C ASP A 66 -11.49 19.40 -24.63
N SER A 67 -11.68 19.77 -23.37
CA SER A 67 -11.87 21.16 -22.95
C SER A 67 -10.55 21.92 -22.71
N GLN A 68 -10.64 23.25 -22.62
CA GLN A 68 -9.52 24.10 -22.20
C GLN A 68 -9.16 23.93 -20.71
N LEU A 69 -10.01 23.27 -19.92
CA LEU A 69 -9.82 23.11 -18.47
C LEU A 69 -8.83 22.01 -18.12
N ARG A 70 -8.49 21.13 -19.07
CA ARG A 70 -7.51 20.04 -18.91
C ARG A 70 -6.14 20.50 -18.41
N VAL A 71 -5.78 21.76 -18.64
CA VAL A 71 -4.51 22.36 -18.19
C VAL A 71 -4.44 22.51 -16.67
N HIS A 72 -5.57 22.44 -15.96
CA HIS A 72 -5.62 22.55 -14.51
C HIS A 72 -5.52 21.19 -13.81
N VAL A 73 -5.65 20.08 -14.54
CA VAL A 73 -5.61 18.74 -13.98
C VAL A 73 -4.17 18.41 -13.54
N ARG A 74 -4.02 18.08 -12.27
CA ARG A 74 -2.78 17.68 -11.59
C ARG A 74 -2.86 16.29 -10.99
N ASP A 75 -4.06 15.85 -10.60
CA ASP A 75 -4.30 14.54 -10.00
C ASP A 75 -5.38 13.78 -10.77
N VAL A 76 -5.09 12.53 -11.11
CA VAL A 76 -6.06 11.63 -11.74
C VAL A 76 -6.23 10.38 -10.89
N THR A 77 -7.47 10.01 -10.60
CA THR A 77 -7.82 8.70 -10.08
C THR A 77 -8.43 7.85 -11.18
N VAL A 78 -7.88 6.65 -11.39
CA VAL A 78 -8.43 5.60 -12.24
C VAL A 78 -8.92 4.47 -11.33
N ASP A 79 -10.19 4.13 -11.43
CA ASP A 79 -10.89 3.25 -10.49
C ASP A 79 -11.70 2.20 -11.26
N THR A 80 -11.35 0.93 -11.07
CA THR A 80 -12.01 -0.20 -11.77
C THR A 80 -13.34 -0.61 -11.15
N TRP A 81 -13.85 0.13 -10.17
CA TRP A 81 -15.14 -0.15 -9.54
C TRP A 81 -16.32 -0.04 -10.52
N LEU A 82 -17.07 -1.15 -10.65
CA LEU A 82 -18.20 -1.30 -11.57
C LEU A 82 -19.53 -0.74 -11.02
N GLY A 83 -19.51 -0.15 -9.82
CA GLY A 83 -20.68 0.48 -9.22
C GLY A 83 -21.41 -0.42 -8.21
N PRO A 84 -22.46 0.11 -7.56
CA PRO A 84 -23.14 -0.55 -6.44
C PRO A 84 -24.05 -1.71 -6.86
N TYR A 85 -24.27 -1.89 -8.16
CA TYR A 85 -25.12 -2.94 -8.72
C TYR A 85 -24.34 -4.18 -9.14
N PHE A 86 -23.01 -4.07 -9.25
CA PHE A 86 -22.15 -5.21 -9.50
C PHE A 86 -21.90 -5.92 -8.17
N ILE A 87 -22.21 -7.22 -8.12
CA ILE A 87 -22.02 -8.03 -6.92
C ILE A 87 -20.83 -8.93 -7.17
N TYR A 88 -19.72 -8.61 -6.50
CA TYR A 88 -18.50 -9.40 -6.53
C TYR A 88 -18.76 -10.82 -5.99
N ARG A 89 -18.11 -11.82 -6.58
CA ARG A 89 -18.17 -13.26 -6.24
C ARG A 89 -19.54 -13.92 -6.44
N MET A 90 -20.41 -13.36 -7.29
CA MET A 90 -21.77 -13.87 -7.52
C MET A 90 -22.09 -14.21 -8.99
N PHE A 91 -21.12 -14.73 -9.76
CA PHE A 91 -21.29 -15.27 -11.13
C PHE A 91 -21.30 -14.26 -12.29
N ASP A 92 -21.14 -12.96 -12.06
CA ASP A 92 -20.94 -12.00 -13.15
C ASP A 92 -19.46 -12.05 -13.60
N ARG A 93 -19.23 -12.17 -14.91
CA ARG A 93 -17.87 -11.95 -15.42
C ARG A 93 -17.51 -10.50 -15.19
N TRP A 94 -16.42 -10.27 -14.48
CA TRP A 94 -15.80 -8.96 -14.44
C TRP A 94 -15.30 -8.63 -15.84
N GLU A 95 -15.93 -7.64 -16.45
CA GLU A 95 -15.51 -7.07 -17.72
C GLU A 95 -15.65 -5.56 -17.58
N LEU A 96 -14.54 -4.84 -17.78
CA LEU A 96 -14.59 -3.38 -17.73
C LEU A 96 -15.38 -2.84 -18.92
N PRO A 97 -16.30 -1.88 -18.71
CA PRO A 97 -17.05 -1.29 -19.80
C PRO A 97 -16.11 -0.68 -20.84
N ASP A 98 -16.36 -0.93 -22.13
CA ASP A 98 -15.55 -0.36 -23.21
C ASP A 98 -15.41 1.16 -23.06
N GLU A 99 -16.48 1.86 -22.68
CA GLU A 99 -16.48 3.32 -22.46
C GLU A 99 -15.40 3.77 -21.45
N PHE A 100 -15.15 2.97 -20.42
CA PHE A 100 -14.09 3.23 -19.44
C PHE A 100 -12.71 2.99 -20.04
N ILE A 101 -12.50 1.83 -20.68
CA ILE A 101 -11.23 1.49 -21.32
C ILE A 101 -10.88 2.57 -22.34
N ASN A 102 -11.82 2.93 -23.21
CA ASN A 102 -11.77 4.00 -24.24
C ASN A 102 -11.35 5.37 -23.70
N CYS A 103 -11.41 5.62 -22.39
CA CYS A 103 -10.96 6.87 -21.78
C CYS A 103 -9.46 6.87 -21.39
N LEU A 104 -8.82 5.71 -21.23
CA LEU A 104 -7.41 5.62 -20.82
C LEU A 104 -6.44 6.42 -21.73
N PRO A 105 -6.58 6.44 -23.07
CA PRO A 105 -5.71 7.24 -23.94
C PRO A 105 -5.75 8.75 -23.65
N PHE A 106 -6.88 9.25 -23.12
CA PHE A 106 -7.07 10.67 -22.81
C PHE A 106 -6.30 11.11 -21.55
N LEU A 107 -5.72 10.17 -20.79
CA LEU A 107 -4.74 10.51 -19.74
C LEU A 107 -3.59 11.36 -20.31
N SER A 108 -3.18 11.07 -21.55
CA SER A 108 -2.14 11.84 -22.26
C SER A 108 -2.50 13.31 -22.52
N CYS A 109 -3.79 13.69 -22.43
CA CYS A 109 -4.24 15.06 -22.63
C CYS A 109 -3.91 15.97 -21.44
N PHE A 110 -3.69 15.42 -20.24
CA PHE A 110 -3.44 16.17 -19.01
C PHE A 110 -1.94 16.41 -18.80
N ARG A 111 -1.35 17.33 -19.56
CA ARG A 111 0.10 17.60 -19.55
C ARG A 111 0.68 18.15 -18.25
N SER A 112 -0.19 18.57 -17.34
CA SER A 112 0.17 19.06 -16.02
C SER A 112 0.01 17.99 -14.94
N LEU A 113 -0.39 16.77 -15.32
CA LEU A 113 -0.54 15.63 -14.43
C LEU A 113 0.77 15.35 -13.70
N ASP A 114 0.64 15.20 -12.39
CA ASP A 114 1.74 15.06 -11.44
C ASP A 114 1.50 13.87 -10.49
N SER A 115 0.23 13.64 -10.14
CA SER A 115 -0.21 12.56 -9.26
C SER A 115 -1.16 11.59 -9.97
N LEU A 116 -0.86 10.29 -9.90
CA LEU A 116 -1.73 9.23 -10.41
C LEU A 116 -2.12 8.29 -9.28
N HIS A 117 -3.42 8.02 -9.17
CA HIS A 117 -3.97 7.06 -8.22
C HIS A 117 -4.73 5.99 -8.99
N ILE A 118 -4.35 4.74 -8.81
CA ILE A 118 -4.99 3.59 -9.44
C ILE A 118 -5.63 2.75 -8.34
N ARG A 119 -6.89 2.39 -8.52
CA ARG A 119 -7.64 1.56 -7.58
C ARG A 119 -8.21 0.36 -8.32
N PHE A 120 -7.78 -0.81 -7.86
CA PHE A 120 -8.38 -2.08 -8.20
C PHE A 120 -9.37 -2.54 -7.13
N HIS A 121 -10.18 -3.54 -7.43
CA HIS A 121 -11.03 -4.16 -6.42
C HIS A 121 -10.17 -4.89 -5.37
N GLU A 122 -10.68 -5.12 -4.16
CA GLU A 122 -9.87 -5.80 -3.13
C GLU A 122 -9.70 -7.30 -3.39
N ASP A 123 -10.69 -7.90 -4.06
CA ASP A 123 -10.68 -9.30 -4.43
C ASP A 123 -9.94 -9.51 -5.76
N CYS A 124 -8.93 -10.37 -5.74
CA CYS A 124 -8.27 -10.88 -6.93
C CYS A 124 -7.98 -12.36 -6.89
N ALA A 125 -7.70 -12.94 -8.06
CA ALA A 125 -7.04 -14.23 -8.21
C ALA A 125 -5.78 -14.14 -9.09
N GLU A 126 -4.95 -15.18 -8.96
CA GLU A 126 -3.68 -15.27 -9.68
C GLU A 126 -3.85 -15.52 -11.18
N ILE A 127 -4.67 -16.50 -11.58
CA ILE A 127 -4.76 -16.96 -12.97
C ILE A 127 -6.21 -17.00 -13.43
N ALA A 128 -6.46 -16.41 -14.60
CA ALA A 128 -7.76 -16.47 -15.30
C ALA A 128 -8.27 -17.92 -15.42
N GLY A 129 -9.46 -18.19 -14.89
CA GLY A 129 -10.11 -19.50 -14.96
C GLY A 129 -9.76 -20.50 -13.85
N GLY A 130 -9.04 -20.07 -12.81
CA GLY A 130 -8.67 -20.88 -11.65
C GLY A 130 -9.56 -20.75 -10.40
N GLY A 131 -10.56 -19.85 -10.38
CA GLY A 131 -11.43 -19.62 -9.21
C GLY A 131 -12.55 -18.59 -9.42
N ASP A 132 -13.34 -18.32 -8.38
CA ASP A 132 -14.50 -17.40 -8.36
C ASP A 132 -14.11 -15.91 -8.18
N ALA A 133 -12.86 -15.54 -8.44
CA ALA A 133 -12.47 -14.14 -8.35
C ALA A 133 -12.96 -13.36 -9.57
N ASP A 134 -13.44 -12.15 -9.31
CA ASP A 134 -13.91 -11.26 -10.35
C ASP A 134 -12.72 -10.68 -11.12
N GLU A 135 -11.69 -10.13 -10.45
CA GLU A 135 -10.55 -9.48 -11.11
C GLU A 135 -9.27 -10.36 -11.04
N TYR A 136 -8.53 -10.52 -12.14
CA TYR A 136 -7.27 -11.26 -12.15
C TYR A 136 -6.04 -10.34 -12.17
N ASN A 137 -4.92 -10.85 -11.66
CA ASN A 137 -3.65 -10.12 -11.68
C ASN A 137 -3.20 -9.72 -13.10
N ASP A 138 -3.47 -10.57 -14.09
CA ASP A 138 -3.20 -10.28 -15.51
C ASP A 138 -4.02 -9.09 -16.03
N ASP A 139 -5.28 -8.99 -15.62
CA ASP A 139 -6.15 -7.86 -16.01
C ASP A 139 -5.66 -6.54 -15.41
N ARG A 140 -5.24 -6.57 -14.13
CA ARG A 140 -4.64 -5.41 -13.46
C ARG A 140 -3.37 -4.96 -14.15
N LEU A 141 -2.52 -5.92 -14.50
CA LEU A 141 -1.28 -5.65 -15.22
C LEU A 141 -1.57 -5.04 -16.60
N ASP A 142 -2.55 -5.56 -17.34
CA ASP A 142 -2.95 -5.01 -18.64
C ASP A 142 -3.37 -3.53 -18.53
N ILE A 143 -4.16 -3.18 -17.51
CA ILE A 143 -4.54 -1.78 -17.24
C ILE A 143 -3.32 -0.92 -16.90
N LEU A 144 -2.41 -1.42 -16.05
CA LEU A 144 -1.16 -0.72 -15.71
C LEU A 144 -0.30 -0.47 -16.96
N VAL A 145 -0.08 -1.51 -17.77
CA VAL A 145 0.68 -1.41 -19.02
C VAL A 145 0.06 -0.37 -19.94
N LYS A 146 -1.25 -0.41 -20.18
CA LYS A 146 -1.97 0.56 -21.01
C LYS A 146 -1.76 1.99 -20.50
N ILE A 147 -2.02 2.24 -19.22
CA ILE A 147 -1.89 3.56 -18.60
C ILE A 147 -0.47 4.10 -18.80
N PHE A 148 0.55 3.32 -18.44
CA PHE A 148 1.94 3.76 -18.51
C PHE A 148 2.40 3.98 -19.96
N GLN A 149 1.97 3.16 -20.91
CA GLN A 149 2.28 3.36 -22.33
C GLN A 149 1.65 4.65 -22.89
N PHE A 150 0.42 4.98 -22.48
CA PHE A 150 -0.22 6.26 -22.87
C PHE A 150 0.48 7.47 -22.25
N LEU A 151 0.89 7.38 -20.98
CA LEU A 151 1.63 8.44 -20.30
C LEU A 151 3.04 8.61 -20.89
N ALA A 152 3.69 7.53 -21.32
CA ALA A 152 4.99 7.55 -21.98
C ALA A 152 4.94 8.14 -23.41
N GLY A 153 3.76 8.21 -24.02
CA GLY A 153 3.61 8.69 -25.40
C GLY A 153 4.07 7.67 -26.47
N ASN A 154 4.20 6.40 -26.10
CA ASN A 154 4.78 5.34 -26.94
C ASN A 154 3.76 4.32 -27.46
N TRP A 155 2.46 4.54 -27.19
CA TRP A 155 1.42 3.55 -27.48
C TRP A 155 1.41 2.99 -28.91
N PRO A 156 1.51 3.78 -30.01
CA PRO A 156 1.45 3.20 -31.34
C PRO A 156 2.62 2.29 -31.68
N LYS A 157 3.83 2.63 -31.23
CA LYS A 157 5.03 1.78 -31.42
C LYS A 157 4.91 0.49 -30.62
N GLU A 158 4.39 0.59 -29.40
CA GLU A 158 4.18 -0.59 -28.57
C GLU A 158 3.08 -1.49 -29.15
N LYS A 159 1.99 -0.89 -29.64
CA LYS A 159 0.92 -1.61 -30.33
C LYS A 159 1.47 -2.40 -31.52
N GLU A 160 2.27 -1.77 -32.37
CA GLU A 160 2.93 -2.42 -33.52
C GLU A 160 3.84 -3.58 -33.05
N ARG A 161 4.67 -3.35 -32.02
CA ARG A 161 5.54 -4.39 -31.44
C ARG A 161 4.77 -5.59 -30.90
N LEU A 162 3.65 -5.36 -30.23
CA LEU A 162 2.79 -6.42 -29.67
C LEU A 162 2.08 -7.20 -30.79
N GLU A 163 1.58 -6.51 -31.81
CA GLU A 163 1.01 -7.12 -33.01
C GLU A 163 2.04 -8.01 -33.74
N GLU A 164 3.28 -7.52 -33.91
CA GLU A 164 4.38 -8.30 -34.51
C GLU A 164 4.80 -9.50 -33.68
N ALA A 165 4.73 -9.38 -32.35
CA ALA A 165 5.02 -10.47 -31.42
C ALA A 165 3.91 -11.54 -31.36
N GLY A 166 2.80 -11.36 -32.09
CA GLY A 166 1.67 -12.28 -32.10
C GLY A 166 0.89 -12.29 -30.78
N VAL A 167 1.02 -11.23 -29.97
CA VAL A 167 0.23 -11.06 -28.75
C VAL A 167 -1.22 -10.88 -29.15
N GLU A 168 -2.13 -11.60 -28.49
CA GLU A 168 -3.55 -11.55 -28.85
C GLU A 168 -4.11 -10.16 -28.52
N MET A 169 -4.34 -9.37 -29.57
CA MET A 169 -4.79 -7.98 -29.42
C MET A 169 -6.25 -7.84 -29.02
N SER A 170 -6.98 -8.94 -28.76
CA SER A 170 -8.38 -8.94 -28.29
C SER A 170 -8.54 -8.16 -26.98
N ASN A 171 -7.56 -8.23 -26.08
CA ASN A 171 -7.50 -7.40 -24.86
C ASN A 171 -7.18 -5.92 -25.14
N PHE A 172 -6.70 -5.60 -26.35
CA PHE A 172 -6.27 -4.27 -26.78
C PHE A 172 -7.18 -3.66 -27.87
N ARG A 173 -8.37 -4.23 -28.10
CA ARG A 173 -9.31 -3.73 -29.12
C ARG A 173 -9.99 -2.45 -28.66
N TRP A 174 -9.72 -1.38 -29.39
CA TRP A 174 -10.46 -0.12 -29.36
C TRP A 174 -11.45 -0.13 -30.53
N TYR A 175 -12.58 0.59 -30.43
CA TYR A 175 -13.53 0.68 -31.54
C TYR A 175 -12.85 1.09 -32.86
N ASP A 176 -13.08 0.30 -33.91
CA ASP A 176 -12.67 0.61 -35.26
C ASP A 176 -13.23 1.97 -35.68
N GLY A 177 -12.36 2.97 -35.84
CA GLY A 177 -12.65 4.22 -36.56
C GLY A 177 -12.54 5.55 -35.80
N GLU A 178 -12.26 5.57 -34.49
CA GLU A 178 -11.94 6.84 -33.80
C GLU A 178 -10.43 7.14 -33.80
N GLU A 179 -10.05 8.37 -34.15
CA GLU A 179 -8.66 8.82 -34.05
C GLU A 179 -8.27 9.00 -32.57
N LEU A 180 -7.19 8.35 -32.15
CA LEU A 180 -6.58 8.59 -30.84
C LEU A 180 -6.22 10.08 -30.70
N PRO A 181 -6.33 10.67 -29.49
CA PRO A 181 -5.98 12.06 -29.32
C PRO A 181 -4.52 12.29 -29.75
N PRO A 182 -4.18 13.38 -30.45
CA PRO A 182 -2.83 13.63 -30.96
C PRO A 182 -1.79 13.69 -29.83
N THR A 183 -2.23 13.92 -28.59
CA THR A 183 -1.39 13.87 -27.39
C THR A 183 -0.88 12.47 -27.05
N VAL A 184 -1.47 11.40 -27.55
CA VAL A 184 -0.95 10.03 -27.34
C VAL A 184 0.47 9.87 -27.90
N ASN A 185 0.89 10.74 -28.82
CA ASN A 185 2.24 10.77 -29.39
C ASN A 185 3.08 11.96 -28.89
N GLY A 186 2.63 12.66 -27.85
CA GLY A 186 3.39 13.77 -27.28
C GLY A 186 4.47 13.30 -26.30
N PRO A 187 5.21 14.24 -25.68
CA PRO A 187 6.29 13.89 -24.76
C PRO A 187 5.75 13.09 -23.55
N PRO A 188 6.60 12.24 -22.94
CA PRO A 188 6.25 11.51 -21.72
C PRO A 188 5.78 12.45 -20.60
N ILE A 189 4.76 12.01 -19.87
CA ILE A 189 4.31 12.64 -18.63
C ILE A 189 5.06 11.97 -17.48
N GLN A 190 5.78 12.78 -16.70
CA GLN A 190 6.51 12.33 -15.52
C GLN A 190 5.66 12.54 -14.27
N LEU A 191 5.51 11.49 -13.47
CA LEU A 191 4.76 11.52 -12.22
C LEU A 191 5.71 11.76 -11.04
N SER A 192 5.32 12.64 -10.13
CA SER A 192 5.98 12.78 -8.83
C SER A 192 5.34 11.88 -7.77
N ASN A 193 4.03 11.60 -7.92
CA ASN A 193 3.28 10.79 -6.96
C ASN A 193 2.54 9.65 -7.65
N LEU A 194 2.71 8.43 -7.11
CA LEU A 194 2.00 7.25 -7.57
C LEU A 194 1.38 6.51 -6.39
N THR A 195 0.07 6.28 -6.46
CA THR A 195 -0.65 5.41 -5.53
C THR A 195 -1.30 4.28 -6.29
N ILE A 196 -1.09 3.04 -5.85
CA ILE A 196 -1.81 1.88 -6.35
C ILE A 196 -2.45 1.18 -5.16
N ARG A 197 -3.79 1.12 -5.16
CA ARG A 197 -4.56 0.35 -4.18
C ARG A 197 -4.99 -0.98 -4.75
N ASN A 198 -4.90 -1.99 -3.90
CA ASN A 198 -5.15 -3.39 -4.23
C ASN A 198 -4.29 -3.85 -5.40
N LEU A 199 -3.00 -3.52 -5.37
CA LEU A 199 -2.02 -4.13 -6.25
C LEU A 199 -1.96 -5.62 -5.93
N GLY A 200 -2.16 -6.47 -6.93
CA GLY A 200 -2.03 -7.91 -6.74
C GLY A 200 -0.61 -8.33 -6.36
N ASP A 201 -0.50 -9.49 -5.72
CA ASP A 201 0.76 -10.18 -5.41
C ASP A 201 1.39 -10.86 -6.64
N HIS A 202 1.32 -10.19 -7.79
CA HIS A 202 1.98 -10.57 -9.03
C HIS A 202 2.79 -9.36 -9.52
N HIS A 203 4.11 -9.51 -9.60
CA HIS A 203 5.00 -8.46 -10.10
C HIS A 203 5.79 -8.98 -11.31
N GLU A 204 5.47 -8.44 -12.49
CA GLU A 204 6.23 -8.68 -13.72
C GLU A 204 7.43 -7.73 -13.81
N PRO A 205 8.68 -8.23 -13.64
CA PRO A 205 9.86 -7.39 -13.73
C PRO A 205 10.03 -6.72 -15.09
N GLU A 206 9.50 -7.32 -16.15
CA GLU A 206 9.47 -6.81 -17.52
C GLU A 206 8.71 -5.49 -17.60
N PHE A 207 7.61 -5.35 -16.86
CA PHE A 207 6.83 -4.11 -16.81
C PHE A 207 7.61 -3.00 -16.10
N THR A 208 8.12 -3.26 -14.89
CA THR A 208 8.87 -2.24 -14.12
C THR A 208 10.24 -1.92 -14.73
N SER A 209 10.78 -2.79 -15.59
CA SER A 209 12.00 -2.53 -16.35
C SER A 209 11.72 -1.90 -17.73
N SER A 210 10.46 -1.75 -18.11
CA SER A 210 10.07 -1.23 -19.43
C SER A 210 10.48 0.24 -19.62
N GLU A 211 10.69 0.63 -20.87
CA GLU A 211 10.97 2.02 -21.23
C GLU A 211 9.82 2.94 -20.80
N ALA A 212 8.57 2.51 -20.99
CA ALA A 212 7.39 3.29 -20.62
C ALA A 212 7.35 3.58 -19.11
N PHE A 213 7.60 2.56 -18.28
CA PHE A 213 7.68 2.73 -16.83
C PHE A 213 8.78 3.73 -16.45
N ASN A 214 10.00 3.54 -16.95
CA ASN A 214 11.13 4.41 -16.64
C ASN A 214 10.91 5.87 -17.09
N LEU A 215 10.26 6.09 -18.24
CA LEU A 215 9.93 7.44 -18.72
C LEU A 215 8.89 8.14 -17.85
N VAL A 216 7.96 7.40 -17.25
CA VAL A 216 6.85 7.93 -16.46
C VAL A 216 7.22 8.13 -14.99
N VAL A 217 7.93 7.17 -14.36
CA VAL A 217 8.26 7.24 -12.92
C VAL A 217 9.73 7.48 -12.61
N GLY A 218 10.66 7.01 -13.44
CA GLY A 218 12.08 6.89 -13.10
C GLY A 218 12.76 8.15 -12.53
N PRO A 219 12.64 9.34 -13.17
CA PRO A 219 13.43 10.50 -12.76
C PRO A 219 12.74 11.44 -11.75
N ALA A 220 11.42 11.33 -11.55
CA ALA A 220 10.64 12.35 -10.84
C ALA A 220 9.87 11.82 -9.63
N LEU A 221 9.67 10.51 -9.52
CA LEU A 221 8.84 9.92 -8.47
C LEU A 221 9.46 10.13 -7.08
N CYS A 222 8.73 10.83 -6.22
CA CYS A 222 9.13 11.14 -4.85
C CYS A 222 8.13 10.62 -3.80
N ASP A 223 6.87 10.35 -4.17
CA ASP A 223 5.86 9.72 -3.31
C ASP A 223 5.34 8.43 -3.96
N LEU A 224 5.60 7.30 -3.31
CA LEU A 224 5.11 5.99 -3.74
C LEU A 224 4.26 5.34 -2.64
N ARG A 225 3.05 4.93 -3.01
CA ARG A 225 2.11 4.26 -2.11
C ARG A 225 1.57 3.01 -2.74
N LEU A 226 1.88 1.87 -2.14
CA LEU A 226 1.42 0.55 -2.58
C LEU A 226 0.60 -0.07 -1.47
N HIS A 227 -0.65 -0.37 -1.79
CA HIS A 227 -1.49 -1.23 -0.99
C HIS A 227 -1.62 -2.54 -1.76
N ILE A 228 -0.96 -3.58 -1.26
CA ILE A 228 -0.90 -4.91 -1.84
C ILE A 228 -2.08 -5.73 -1.31
N THR A 229 -2.78 -6.41 -2.20
CA THR A 229 -3.80 -7.40 -1.86
C THR A 229 -3.35 -8.77 -2.35
N THR A 230 -3.76 -9.79 -1.60
CA THR A 230 -3.54 -11.20 -1.89
C THR A 230 -4.82 -11.84 -2.40
N GLU A 231 -4.67 -13.01 -3.00
CA GLU A 231 -5.83 -13.81 -3.39
C GLU A 231 -6.72 -14.11 -2.18
N GLY A 232 -8.00 -13.75 -2.29
CA GLY A 232 -8.99 -13.99 -1.25
C GLY A 232 -9.28 -15.48 -1.11
N VAL A 233 -9.32 -15.97 0.12
CA VAL A 233 -9.84 -17.30 0.42
C VAL A 233 -11.37 -17.22 0.24
N GLY A 234 -11.88 -17.70 -0.89
CA GLY A 234 -13.32 -17.99 -1.00
C GLY A 234 -13.68 -19.12 -0.04
N GLU A 235 -14.90 -19.13 0.50
CA GLU A 235 -15.39 -20.18 1.43
C GLU A 235 -15.25 -21.61 0.86
N GLU A 236 -15.12 -21.76 -0.47
CA GLU A 236 -14.95 -23.05 -1.14
C GLU A 236 -13.49 -23.46 -1.42
N ARG A 237 -12.50 -22.59 -1.16
CA ARG A 237 -11.09 -22.97 -1.29
C ARG A 237 -10.70 -23.84 -0.11
N ARG A 238 -10.56 -25.13 -0.37
CA ARG A 238 -10.12 -26.12 0.62
C ARG A 238 -8.80 -25.64 1.25
N PRO A 239 -8.68 -25.61 2.59
CA PRO A 239 -7.48 -25.15 3.30
C PRO A 239 -6.21 -25.95 2.94
N ASN A 240 -6.35 -27.11 2.30
CA ASN A 240 -5.25 -27.99 1.93
C ASN A 240 -4.62 -27.68 0.57
N GLN A 241 -5.14 -26.69 -0.18
CA GLN A 241 -4.41 -26.07 -1.29
C GLN A 241 -3.96 -24.69 -0.82
N GLU A 242 -2.89 -24.65 -0.01
CA GLU A 242 -2.02 -23.47 0.04
C GLU A 242 -1.76 -23.10 -1.43
N SER A 243 -2.23 -21.96 -1.92
CA SER A 243 -1.87 -21.56 -3.28
C SER A 243 -0.35 -21.40 -3.25
N VAL A 244 0.34 -22.27 -3.98
CA VAL A 244 1.80 -22.41 -4.03
C VAL A 244 2.48 -21.09 -4.45
N SER A 245 1.67 -20.12 -4.86
CA SER A 245 1.91 -18.84 -5.48
C SER A 245 1.49 -17.62 -4.65
N LYS A 246 1.00 -17.78 -3.41
CA LYS A 246 0.87 -16.64 -2.50
C LYS A 246 2.27 -16.15 -2.16
N TYR A 247 2.47 -14.83 -2.12
CA TYR A 247 3.67 -14.15 -1.60
C TYR A 247 4.92 -14.14 -2.46
N VAL A 248 4.86 -14.65 -3.68
CA VAL A 248 6.03 -14.72 -4.58
C VAL A 248 6.59 -13.34 -4.88
N SER A 249 5.73 -12.34 -4.97
CA SER A 249 6.11 -11.03 -5.49
C SER A 249 6.77 -10.15 -4.43
N PHE A 250 6.53 -10.41 -3.14
CA PHE A 250 7.21 -9.72 -2.04
C PHE A 250 8.73 -9.86 -2.08
N ASP A 251 9.27 -11.01 -2.51
CA ASP A 251 10.73 -11.16 -2.64
C ASP A 251 11.29 -10.28 -3.74
N LYS A 252 10.51 -9.97 -4.77
CA LYS A 252 10.92 -9.18 -5.96
C LYS A 252 10.58 -7.70 -5.85
N LEU A 253 9.96 -7.25 -4.76
CA LEU A 253 9.56 -5.85 -4.61
C LEU A 253 10.75 -4.87 -4.72
N HIS A 254 11.90 -5.24 -4.14
CA HIS A 254 13.16 -4.49 -4.21
C HIS A 254 13.80 -4.38 -5.61
N THR A 255 13.38 -5.21 -6.57
CA THR A 255 13.84 -5.15 -7.97
C THR A 255 12.78 -4.61 -8.92
N THR A 256 11.55 -4.43 -8.46
CA THR A 256 10.40 -3.96 -9.25
C THR A 256 10.00 -2.56 -8.80
N TRP A 257 8.95 -2.44 -7.99
CA TRP A 257 8.40 -1.16 -7.55
C TRP A 257 9.31 -0.36 -6.61
N LEU A 258 10.23 -1.04 -5.90
CA LEU A 258 11.24 -0.43 -5.04
C LEU A 258 12.66 -0.62 -5.59
N GLY A 259 12.77 -0.59 -6.93
CA GLY A 259 14.04 -0.64 -7.63
C GLY A 259 15.00 0.51 -7.26
N PRO A 260 16.32 0.35 -7.47
CA PRO A 260 17.34 1.31 -7.04
C PRO A 260 17.11 2.77 -7.48
N ASP A 261 16.63 2.97 -8.72
CA ASP A 261 16.44 4.31 -9.28
C ASP A 261 15.23 5.03 -8.65
N ILE A 262 14.20 4.27 -8.25
CA ILE A 262 13.03 4.79 -7.53
C ILE A 262 13.44 5.18 -6.11
N VAL A 263 14.02 4.24 -5.35
CA VAL A 263 14.32 4.44 -3.92
C VAL A 263 15.35 5.56 -3.68
N ALA A 264 16.19 5.87 -4.68
CA ALA A 264 17.12 6.98 -4.62
C ALA A 264 16.41 8.35 -4.54
N ASN A 265 15.21 8.50 -5.11
CA ASN A 265 14.48 9.76 -5.18
C ASN A 265 13.28 9.84 -4.21
N LEU A 266 12.87 8.71 -3.62
CA LEU A 266 11.72 8.67 -2.72
C LEU A 266 11.91 9.50 -1.45
N HIS A 267 10.94 10.37 -1.20
CA HIS A 267 10.76 11.14 0.03
C HIS A 267 9.62 10.57 0.88
N THR A 268 8.60 10.00 0.24
CA THR A 268 7.46 9.34 0.90
C THR A 268 7.30 7.91 0.40
N LEU A 269 7.18 6.98 1.33
CA LEU A 269 6.88 5.58 1.05
C LEU A 269 5.73 5.12 1.95
N SER A 270 4.68 4.60 1.35
CA SER A 270 3.58 3.92 2.05
C SER A 270 3.44 2.50 1.54
N LEU A 271 3.57 1.53 2.44
CA LEU A 271 3.38 0.11 2.13
C LEU A 271 2.33 -0.46 3.06
N TYR A 272 1.27 -1.01 2.48
CA TYR A 272 0.24 -1.75 3.20
C TYR A 272 0.05 -3.09 2.50
N CYS A 273 -0.24 -4.15 3.25
CA CYS A 273 -0.68 -5.42 2.72
C CYS A 273 -1.98 -5.83 3.43
N ARG A 274 -2.94 -6.40 2.70
CA ARG A 274 -4.22 -6.88 3.26
C ARG A 274 -4.01 -7.87 4.40
N GLU A 275 -2.98 -8.70 4.30
CA GLU A 275 -2.55 -9.65 5.33
C GLU A 275 -1.24 -9.22 6.01
N PRO A 276 -0.97 -9.67 7.25
CA PRO A 276 0.29 -9.37 7.92
C PRO A 276 1.50 -9.81 7.11
N TRP A 277 2.54 -8.97 7.08
CA TRP A 277 3.73 -9.16 6.25
C TRP A 277 5.01 -8.73 6.96
N GLY A 278 6.17 -8.94 6.33
CA GLY A 278 7.49 -8.64 6.88
C GLY A 278 8.20 -9.91 7.33
N PHE A 279 7.52 -10.74 8.13
CA PHE A 279 7.98 -12.08 8.48
C PHE A 279 7.56 -13.15 7.47
N ASN A 280 6.27 -13.24 7.15
CA ASN A 280 5.73 -14.14 6.12
C ASN A 280 4.45 -13.56 5.47
N PRO A 281 4.52 -12.91 4.29
CA PRO A 281 5.65 -12.85 3.36
C PRO A 281 6.88 -12.16 3.95
N ARG A 282 8.07 -12.67 3.59
CA ARG A 282 9.33 -12.03 3.95
C ARG A 282 9.49 -10.72 3.20
N MET A 283 9.74 -9.63 3.93
CA MET A 283 10.27 -8.39 3.38
C MET A 283 11.56 -8.00 4.13
N ASP A 284 12.66 -7.97 3.38
CA ASP A 284 13.95 -7.49 3.91
C ASP A 284 14.34 -6.14 3.30
N PHE A 285 14.09 -5.08 4.06
CA PHE A 285 14.39 -3.71 3.65
C PHE A 285 15.88 -3.43 3.42
N ARG A 286 16.79 -4.27 3.94
CA ARG A 286 18.23 -4.14 3.68
C ARG A 286 18.58 -4.38 2.20
N ARG A 287 17.69 -5.03 1.44
CA ARG A 287 17.86 -5.25 -0.01
C ARG A 287 17.62 -4.00 -0.85
N LEU A 288 16.96 -2.98 -0.29
CA LEU A 288 16.63 -1.76 -1.02
C LEU A 288 17.88 -0.95 -1.39
N GLY A 289 17.85 -0.36 -2.58
CA GLY A 289 18.93 0.51 -3.06
C GLY A 289 20.27 -0.23 -3.23
N LYS A 290 20.24 -1.55 -3.49
CA LYS A 290 21.44 -2.41 -3.53
C LYS A 290 22.22 -2.36 -2.20
N GLY A 291 21.51 -2.42 -1.08
CA GLY A 291 22.10 -2.31 0.26
C GLY A 291 22.27 -0.88 0.79
N ARG A 292 21.99 0.14 -0.03
CA ARG A 292 22.16 1.55 0.37
C ARG A 292 20.92 2.14 1.08
N GLY A 293 19.81 1.40 1.12
CA GLY A 293 18.60 1.82 1.80
C GLY A 293 17.84 2.93 1.05
N LEU A 294 17.21 3.83 1.82
CA LEU A 294 16.30 4.88 1.36
C LEU A 294 16.85 6.25 1.78
N PRO A 295 17.80 6.83 1.03
CA PRO A 295 18.64 7.95 1.51
C PRO A 295 17.87 9.26 1.70
N ASN A 296 16.84 9.51 0.88
CA ASN A 296 16.08 10.77 0.88
C ASN A 296 14.72 10.64 1.60
N LEU A 297 14.43 9.49 2.21
CA LEU A 297 13.12 9.21 2.77
C LEU A 297 12.86 10.04 4.03
N LYS A 298 11.74 10.75 4.02
CA LYS A 298 11.25 11.61 5.11
C LYS A 298 9.98 11.08 5.74
N VAL A 299 9.14 10.44 4.95
CA VAL A 299 7.84 9.93 5.39
C VAL A 299 7.78 8.44 5.11
N LEU A 300 7.54 7.66 6.16
CA LEU A 300 7.32 6.22 6.04
C LEU A 300 5.98 5.86 6.69
N ALA A 301 5.14 5.16 5.93
CA ALA A 301 3.93 4.52 6.40
C ALA A 301 3.99 3.01 6.15
N LEU A 302 3.72 2.23 7.19
CA LEU A 302 3.61 0.78 7.13
C LEU A 302 2.25 0.38 7.68
N GLY A 303 1.55 -0.49 6.95
CA GLY A 303 0.27 -1.07 7.31
C GLY A 303 0.37 -2.58 7.44
N LYS A 304 -0.05 -3.18 8.57
CA LYS A 304 0.04 -4.63 8.87
C LYS A 304 1.46 -5.22 8.83
N TYR A 305 2.50 -4.40 8.99
CA TYR A 305 3.90 -4.85 9.04
C TYR A 305 4.24 -5.52 10.38
N THR A 306 4.92 -6.65 10.33
CA THR A 306 5.33 -7.46 11.49
C THR A 306 6.83 -7.34 11.76
N PHE A 307 7.19 -6.79 12.92
CA PHE A 307 8.55 -6.75 13.43
C PHE A 307 8.92 -8.10 14.07
N SER A 308 10.00 -8.71 13.61
CA SER A 308 10.45 -10.05 14.02
C SER A 308 11.95 -10.16 14.30
N HIS A 309 12.76 -9.22 13.81
CA HIS A 309 14.22 -9.28 13.89
C HIS A 309 14.85 -8.00 14.46
N GLU A 310 15.93 -8.15 15.23
CA GLU A 310 16.64 -7.01 15.85
C GLU A 310 17.22 -6.04 14.81
N TRP A 311 17.64 -6.53 13.64
CA TRP A 311 18.17 -5.68 12.58
C TRP A 311 17.15 -4.62 12.13
N GLN A 312 15.84 -4.91 12.21
CA GLN A 312 14.80 -3.95 11.84
C GLN A 312 14.87 -2.72 12.74
N ILE A 313 15.14 -2.91 14.03
CA ILE A 313 15.21 -1.82 15.01
C ILE A 313 16.26 -0.79 14.58
N ASP A 314 17.48 -1.26 14.29
CA ASP A 314 18.59 -0.40 13.89
C ASP A 314 18.44 0.12 12.45
N TRP A 315 17.88 -0.69 11.54
CA TRP A 315 17.66 -0.26 10.17
C TRP A 315 16.66 0.89 10.08
N PHE A 316 15.49 0.79 10.72
CA PHE A 316 14.53 1.89 10.76
C PHE A 316 15.13 3.10 11.50
N ALA A 317 15.86 2.89 12.59
CA ALA A 317 16.57 3.94 13.31
C ALA A 317 17.61 4.69 12.48
N SER A 318 18.19 4.04 11.46
CA SER A 318 19.17 4.66 10.55
C SER A 318 18.54 5.63 9.55
N LEU A 319 17.22 5.55 9.34
CA LEU A 319 16.51 6.43 8.43
C LEU A 319 16.34 7.82 9.06
N SER A 320 16.57 8.86 8.27
CA SER A 320 16.39 10.26 8.68
C SER A 320 14.94 10.73 8.55
N LEU A 321 14.00 9.95 9.11
CA LEU A 321 12.56 10.18 9.00
C LEU A 321 12.12 11.42 9.79
N GLU A 322 11.17 12.14 9.18
CA GLU A 322 10.44 13.26 9.78
C GLU A 322 9.03 12.81 10.22
N LYS A 323 8.44 11.85 9.50
CA LYS A 323 7.11 11.30 9.80
C LYS A 323 7.13 9.77 9.72
N LEU A 324 6.61 9.12 10.76
CA LEU A 324 6.47 7.67 10.85
C LEU A 324 5.04 7.30 11.23
N TYR A 325 4.48 6.37 10.46
CA TYR A 325 3.10 5.96 10.51
C TYR A 325 3.06 4.43 10.57
N LEU A 326 2.57 3.87 11.68
CA LEU A 326 2.48 2.43 11.91
C LEU A 326 1.02 2.05 12.10
N ASP A 327 0.41 1.52 11.06
CA ASP A 327 -0.99 1.11 11.08
C ASP A 327 -1.09 -0.40 11.17
N GLU A 328 -1.77 -0.90 12.19
CA GLU A 328 -1.93 -2.34 12.48
C GLU A 328 -0.60 -3.11 12.44
N CYS A 329 0.51 -2.42 12.74
CA CYS A 329 1.81 -3.05 12.83
C CYS A 329 1.89 -3.85 14.13
N ALA A 330 2.55 -4.99 14.06
CA ALA A 330 2.69 -5.90 15.18
C ALA A 330 4.14 -6.30 15.42
N VAL A 331 4.40 -6.85 16.60
CA VAL A 331 5.62 -7.61 16.87
C VAL A 331 5.27 -9.09 16.84
N LEU A 332 6.03 -9.89 16.09
CA LEU A 332 5.96 -11.34 16.14
C LEU A 332 6.42 -11.75 17.54
N TYR A 333 5.55 -12.37 18.33
CA TYR A 333 5.91 -12.83 19.68
C TYR A 333 6.47 -14.25 19.65
N GLN A 334 5.77 -15.13 18.93
CA GLN A 334 6.11 -16.54 18.74
C GLN A 334 5.68 -17.00 17.36
N TYR A 335 6.36 -18.03 16.84
CA TYR A 335 5.94 -18.71 15.63
C TYR A 335 6.11 -20.22 15.78
N ASP A 336 5.28 -20.98 15.08
CA ASP A 336 5.36 -22.43 15.00
C ASP A 336 6.00 -22.87 13.70
N GLY A 337 7.02 -23.70 13.79
CA GLY A 337 7.61 -24.25 12.59
C GLY A 337 8.54 -25.40 12.88
N ARG A 338 8.83 -26.18 11.85
CA ARG A 338 9.91 -27.15 11.96
C ARG A 338 11.22 -26.42 11.73
N SER A 339 12.29 -26.84 12.41
CA SER A 339 13.62 -26.26 12.15
C SER A 339 14.06 -26.39 10.68
N CYS A 340 13.50 -27.33 9.90
CA CYS A 340 13.78 -27.47 8.46
C CYS A 340 13.08 -26.41 7.60
N ASP A 341 12.04 -25.77 8.11
CA ASP A 341 11.24 -24.76 7.40
C ASP A 341 11.86 -23.36 7.52
N MET A 342 12.83 -23.18 8.42
CA MET A 342 13.54 -21.91 8.60
C MET A 342 14.66 -21.76 7.57
N ASP A 343 14.76 -20.57 7.00
CA ASP A 343 15.80 -20.17 6.06
C ASP A 343 17.09 -19.90 6.85
N ARG A 344 18.18 -20.59 6.49
CA ARG A 344 19.52 -20.38 7.05
C ARG A 344 20.51 -19.89 5.99
N GLY A 345 19.98 -19.50 4.82
CA GLY A 345 20.76 -19.00 3.72
C GLY A 345 21.20 -17.56 3.92
N GLU A 346 22.03 -17.12 2.99
CA GLU A 346 22.40 -15.72 2.85
C GLU A 346 21.99 -15.23 1.46
N VAL A 347 21.79 -13.92 1.31
CA VAL A 347 21.62 -13.27 0.00
C VAL A 347 22.63 -12.16 -0.16
N ALA A 348 23.36 -12.18 -1.27
CA ALA A 348 24.23 -11.09 -1.68
C ALA A 348 23.39 -9.88 -2.12
N ILE A 349 23.63 -8.73 -1.51
CA ILE A 349 22.90 -7.47 -1.79
C ILE A 349 23.72 -6.46 -2.58
N GLY A 350 25.01 -6.74 -2.78
CA GLY A 350 25.92 -5.89 -3.54
C GLY A 350 27.36 -6.25 -3.26
N GLN A 351 28.26 -5.37 -3.68
CA GLN A 351 29.69 -5.46 -3.39
C GLN A 351 30.13 -4.23 -2.61
N ASP A 352 31.06 -4.41 -1.69
CA ASP A 352 31.74 -3.31 -1.00
C ASP A 352 32.70 -2.56 -1.95
N ASP A 353 33.29 -1.46 -1.48
CA ASP A 353 34.25 -0.67 -2.26
C ASP A 353 35.53 -1.46 -2.64
N PHE A 354 35.73 -2.64 -2.04
CA PHE A 354 36.84 -3.55 -2.29
C PHE A 354 36.46 -4.74 -3.19
N GLY A 355 35.20 -4.80 -3.66
CA GLY A 355 34.68 -5.85 -4.52
C GLY A 355 34.29 -7.15 -3.79
N ASN A 356 34.20 -7.15 -2.45
CA ASN A 356 33.69 -8.29 -1.70
C ASN A 356 32.16 -8.26 -1.68
N ASP A 357 31.53 -9.42 -1.84
CA ASP A 357 30.08 -9.53 -1.76
C ASP A 357 29.61 -9.22 -0.33
N ILE A 358 28.68 -8.26 -0.23
CA ILE A 358 27.97 -7.98 1.02
C ILE A 358 26.77 -8.92 1.05
N SER A 359 26.78 -9.86 1.98
CA SER A 359 25.66 -10.78 2.21
C SER A 359 24.85 -10.40 3.44
N ILE A 360 23.55 -10.69 3.40
CA ILE A 360 22.67 -10.62 4.56
C ILE A 360 22.14 -12.01 4.88
N SER A 361 22.17 -12.36 6.16
CA SER A 361 21.57 -13.59 6.66
C SER A 361 20.05 -13.52 6.56
N LYS A 362 19.46 -14.62 6.11
CA LYS A 362 18.01 -14.89 6.09
C LYS A 362 17.55 -15.68 7.32
N GLU A 363 18.47 -15.91 8.27
CA GLU A 363 18.17 -16.58 9.53
C GLU A 363 17.03 -15.88 10.28
N GLY A 364 16.07 -16.69 10.75
CA GLY A 364 14.88 -16.21 11.44
C GLY A 364 13.67 -15.96 10.54
N TYR A 365 13.75 -16.21 9.23
CA TYR A 365 12.59 -16.26 8.33
C TYR A 365 12.21 -17.68 7.94
N TYR A 366 10.97 -17.91 7.52
CA TYR A 366 10.63 -19.14 6.79
C TYR A 366 11.30 -19.18 5.41
N LYS A 367 11.64 -20.40 4.98
CA LYS A 367 11.88 -20.72 3.59
C LYS A 367 10.62 -20.42 2.78
N GLN A 368 10.80 -19.93 1.57
CA GLN A 368 9.67 -19.73 0.66
C GLN A 368 9.09 -21.07 0.26
N ILE A 369 7.80 -21.08 -0.13
CA ILE A 369 7.05 -22.29 -0.44
C ILE A 369 7.75 -23.13 -1.52
N TYR A 370 8.41 -22.51 -2.51
CA TYR A 370 9.19 -23.22 -3.54
C TYR A 370 10.50 -23.85 -3.04
N ASP A 371 11.00 -23.44 -1.89
CA ASP A 371 12.15 -24.09 -1.23
C ASP A 371 11.71 -25.25 -0.31
N ARG A 372 10.39 -25.49 -0.13
CA ARG A 372 9.83 -26.58 0.67
C ARG A 372 9.81 -27.94 -0.06
N HIS A 373 10.40 -28.05 -1.27
CA HIS A 373 10.39 -29.27 -2.08
C HIS A 373 11.07 -30.52 -1.45
N ASP A 374 11.66 -30.40 -0.27
CA ASP A 374 12.16 -31.54 0.51
C ASP A 374 11.04 -32.18 1.37
N HIS A 375 10.01 -32.73 0.72
CA HIS A 375 8.97 -33.50 1.41
C HIS A 375 9.47 -34.88 1.90
N ASP A 376 10.64 -35.33 1.45
CA ASP A 376 11.21 -36.66 1.75
C ASP A 376 12.28 -36.66 2.86
N GLY A 377 12.57 -35.50 3.46
CA GLY A 377 13.47 -35.40 4.62
C GLY A 377 12.78 -35.87 5.91
N PRO A 378 13.51 -36.40 6.92
CA PRO A 378 12.91 -36.72 8.22
C PRO A 378 12.23 -35.47 8.77
N HIS A 379 10.89 -35.51 8.85
CA HIS A 379 10.09 -34.43 9.38
C HIS A 379 10.58 -34.11 10.79
N GLY A 380 11.25 -32.97 10.95
CA GLY A 380 11.63 -32.47 12.27
C GLY A 380 10.38 -32.31 13.14
N THR A 381 10.55 -32.40 14.45
CA THR A 381 9.48 -32.08 15.40
C THR A 381 9.05 -30.64 15.22
N TYR A 382 7.74 -30.44 15.10
CA TYR A 382 7.09 -29.13 15.15
C TYR A 382 7.32 -28.53 16.53
N GLY A 383 7.61 -27.23 16.60
CA GLY A 383 7.84 -26.56 17.87
C GLY A 383 7.60 -25.07 17.78
N THR A 384 7.16 -24.51 18.91
CA THR A 384 6.93 -23.08 19.08
C THR A 384 8.25 -22.40 19.45
N THR A 385 8.62 -21.37 18.69
CA THR A 385 9.83 -20.59 18.91
C THR A 385 9.48 -19.15 19.29
N PRO A 386 9.89 -18.66 20.47
CA PRO A 386 9.74 -17.26 20.82
C PRO A 386 10.76 -16.38 20.10
N THR A 387 10.33 -15.18 19.71
CA THR A 387 11.23 -14.16 19.18
C THR A 387 11.81 -13.30 20.31
N SER A 388 12.91 -12.60 20.06
CA SER A 388 13.50 -11.66 21.01
C SER A 388 12.94 -10.24 20.93
N VAL A 389 12.41 -9.83 19.76
CA VAL A 389 11.97 -8.45 19.52
C VAL A 389 10.73 -8.11 20.32
N ARG A 390 10.72 -6.94 20.97
CA ARG A 390 9.58 -6.41 21.73
C ARG A 390 9.39 -4.91 21.48
N TRP A 391 8.18 -4.41 21.67
CA TRP A 391 7.86 -2.99 21.44
C TRP A 391 8.73 -2.04 22.26
N HIS A 392 8.99 -2.34 23.54
CA HIS A 392 9.85 -1.50 24.37
C HIS A 392 11.29 -1.41 23.83
N MET A 393 11.82 -2.44 23.19
CA MET A 393 13.14 -2.41 22.56
C MET A 393 13.13 -1.47 21.35
N ILE A 394 12.14 -1.61 20.48
CA ILE A 394 11.93 -0.77 19.29
C ILE A 394 11.82 0.70 19.69
N LEU A 395 10.85 1.00 20.54
CA LEU A 395 10.46 2.36 20.92
C LEU A 395 11.55 3.05 21.73
N SER A 396 12.23 2.33 22.63
CA SER A 396 13.34 2.90 23.41
C SER A 396 14.53 3.26 22.51
N ARG A 397 14.88 2.39 21.56
CA ARG A 397 15.96 2.65 20.61
C ARG A 397 15.62 3.83 19.70
N TRP A 398 14.43 3.84 19.10
CA TRP A 398 13.99 4.91 18.21
C TRP A 398 13.85 6.26 18.90
N ARG A 399 13.45 6.27 20.18
CA ARG A 399 13.45 7.49 21.00
C ARG A 399 14.83 8.15 21.00
N GLU A 400 15.91 7.38 21.08
CA GLU A 400 17.26 7.89 21.19
C GLU A 400 17.87 8.25 19.82
N THR A 401 17.55 7.48 18.78
CA THR A 401 18.19 7.57 17.46
C THR A 401 17.42 8.43 16.46
N MET A 402 16.09 8.36 16.42
CA MET A 402 15.25 9.08 15.45
C MET A 402 15.04 10.54 15.85
N THR A 403 16.12 11.32 15.98
CA THR A 403 16.08 12.70 16.49
C THR A 403 15.33 13.68 15.58
N ASN A 404 15.23 13.36 14.29
CA ASN A 404 14.54 14.19 13.29
C ASN A 404 13.04 13.92 13.22
N LEU A 405 12.54 12.90 13.92
CA LEU A 405 11.13 12.52 13.87
C LEU A 405 10.26 13.56 14.57
N GLN A 406 9.35 14.16 13.80
CA GLN A 406 8.43 15.21 14.23
C GLN A 406 6.99 14.70 14.36
N VAL A 407 6.62 13.71 13.55
CA VAL A 407 5.29 13.10 13.56
C VAL A 407 5.44 11.60 13.75
N PHE A 408 4.76 11.07 14.76
CA PHE A 408 4.60 9.64 14.96
C PHE A 408 3.14 9.34 15.21
N LYS A 409 2.58 8.39 14.47
CA LYS A 409 1.23 7.87 14.72
C LYS A 409 1.24 6.34 14.65
N MET A 410 0.44 5.73 15.51
CA MET A 410 0.28 4.29 15.60
C MET A 410 -1.15 3.93 16.05
N GLY A 411 -1.72 2.88 15.46
CA GLY A 411 -3.07 2.40 15.77
C GLY A 411 -3.66 1.56 14.64
N SER A 412 -4.99 1.46 14.60
CA SER A 412 -5.76 0.92 13.47
C SER A 412 -6.44 2.06 12.71
N GLY A 413 -6.54 1.88 11.39
CA GLY A 413 -7.06 2.88 10.46
C GLY A 413 -7.97 2.25 9.42
N ASP A 414 -8.74 3.09 8.76
CA ASP A 414 -9.72 2.68 7.75
C ASP A 414 -9.08 2.43 6.38
N TRP A 415 -8.22 1.41 6.28
CA TRP A 415 -7.59 1.00 5.02
C TRP A 415 -8.52 0.14 4.16
N GLU A 416 -9.52 -0.48 4.78
CA GLU A 416 -10.42 -1.46 4.18
C GLU A 416 -11.71 -0.82 3.63
N ASP A 417 -12.29 0.24 4.22
CA ASP A 417 -13.50 0.81 3.63
C ASP A 417 -13.23 1.55 2.32
N GLN A 418 -13.92 1.10 1.27
CA GLN A 418 -13.99 1.73 -0.06
C GLN A 418 -14.40 3.22 -0.04
N LYS A 419 -14.90 3.73 1.09
CA LYS A 419 -15.32 5.13 1.29
C LYS A 419 -14.14 6.09 1.49
N ALA A 420 -13.02 5.61 2.01
CA ALA A 420 -11.87 6.42 2.39
C ALA A 420 -11.16 7.04 1.16
N PHE A 421 -11.33 6.43 -0.02
CA PHE A 421 -10.81 6.99 -1.29
C PHE A 421 -11.41 8.36 -1.67
N ARG A 422 -12.57 8.76 -1.11
CA ARG A 422 -13.12 10.10 -1.35
C ARG A 422 -12.34 11.21 -0.65
N THR A 423 -11.46 10.84 0.28
CA THR A 423 -10.63 11.74 1.09
C THR A 423 -9.25 11.11 1.31
N PHE A 424 -8.44 11.05 0.25
CA PHE A 424 -6.98 10.79 0.26
C PHE A 424 -6.39 10.34 1.62
N ASP A 425 -6.41 9.04 1.93
CA ASP A 425 -5.82 8.52 3.18
C ASP A 425 -4.29 8.48 3.10
N CYS A 426 -3.70 9.65 3.29
CA CYS A 426 -2.70 9.92 4.30
C CYS A 426 -2.99 11.35 4.73
N PRO A 427 -3.01 11.69 6.03
CA PRO A 427 -3.27 13.05 6.46
C PRO A 427 -2.34 14.00 5.70
N ASP A 428 -2.97 14.98 5.02
CA ASP A 428 -2.28 16.04 4.30
C ASP A 428 -1.12 16.54 5.19
N PRO A 429 0.13 16.54 4.68
CA PRO A 429 1.30 16.93 5.44
C PRO A 429 1.19 18.31 6.11
N GLU A 430 0.26 19.17 5.66
CA GLU A 430 0.00 20.51 6.19
C GLU A 430 -1.23 20.65 7.09
N THR A 431 -1.94 19.57 7.47
CA THR A 431 -3.09 19.71 8.39
C THR A 431 -2.60 20.24 9.75
N PRO A 432 -2.97 21.48 10.16
CA PRO A 432 -2.49 22.07 11.40
C PRO A 432 -2.99 21.27 12.59
N GLY A 433 -2.11 21.09 13.58
CA GLY A 433 -2.32 20.20 14.70
C GLY A 433 -3.61 20.48 15.49
N GLU A 434 -4.31 19.40 15.80
CA GLU A 434 -4.92 19.21 17.13
C GLU A 434 -5.13 17.72 17.48
N ASP A 435 -5.20 16.79 16.50
CA ASP A 435 -5.44 15.37 16.80
C ASP A 435 -4.29 14.43 16.39
N ILE A 436 -3.57 13.96 17.41
CA ILE A 436 -2.46 12.99 17.33
C ILE A 436 -2.94 11.58 16.90
N PHE A 437 -4.24 11.34 16.70
CA PHE A 437 -4.85 10.00 16.72
C PHE A 437 -5.78 9.64 15.54
N ARG A 438 -5.71 10.30 14.37
CA ARG A 438 -6.59 9.95 13.25
C ARG A 438 -5.80 9.44 12.03
N PHE A 439 -5.91 8.14 11.77
CA PHE A 439 -5.87 7.50 10.45
C PHE A 439 -7.29 7.03 10.16
N GLY A 440 -7.82 7.34 8.97
CA GLY A 440 -9.18 6.93 8.63
C GLY A 440 -10.26 7.53 9.53
N SER A 441 -11.51 7.45 9.10
CA SER A 441 -12.65 7.86 9.92
C SER A 441 -13.02 6.78 10.92
N SER A 442 -13.28 7.18 12.18
CA SER A 442 -13.73 6.37 13.35
C SER A 442 -12.64 5.51 14.02
N LEU A 443 -12.02 6.01 15.09
CA LEU A 443 -12.37 5.72 16.50
C LEU A 443 -12.04 4.27 16.96
N SER A 444 -10.75 4.02 17.19
CA SER A 444 -10.33 3.35 18.43
C SER A 444 -9.18 4.14 19.08
N GLN A 445 -9.35 4.49 20.36
CA GLN A 445 -8.28 5.02 21.22
C GLN A 445 -7.71 3.92 22.12
N GLU A 446 -8.05 2.66 21.85
CA GLU A 446 -7.67 1.56 22.72
C GLU A 446 -6.18 1.23 22.55
N ARG A 447 -5.46 1.17 23.67
CA ARG A 447 -4.04 0.78 23.72
C ARG A 447 -3.77 -0.58 23.09
N SER A 448 -4.79 -1.43 23.11
CA SER A 448 -4.75 -2.76 22.51
C SER A 448 -4.55 -2.75 21.01
N ASP A 449 -4.90 -1.65 20.34
CA ASP A 449 -4.84 -1.55 18.88
C ASP A 449 -3.54 -0.84 18.45
N GLN A 450 -2.69 -0.49 19.43
CA GLN A 450 -1.37 0.12 19.23
C GLN A 450 -0.23 -0.83 19.54
N LEU A 451 -0.43 -1.84 20.39
CA LEU A 451 0.62 -2.79 20.75
C LEU A 451 0.15 -4.19 20.36
N LEU A 452 0.15 -4.45 19.05
CA LEU A 452 -0.26 -5.74 18.52
C LEU A 452 0.89 -6.75 18.67
N TYR A 453 0.51 -7.96 19.07
CA TYR A 453 1.38 -9.13 19.15
C TYR A 453 0.77 -10.21 18.29
N ILE A 454 1.57 -10.75 17.40
CA ILE A 454 1.13 -11.80 16.49
C ILE A 454 1.82 -13.11 16.83
N TYR A 455 1.02 -14.16 16.73
CA TYR A 455 1.40 -15.56 16.80
C TYR A 455 1.25 -16.15 15.41
N HIS A 456 2.34 -16.68 14.86
CA HIS A 456 2.30 -17.30 13.55
C HIS A 456 2.24 -18.83 13.70
N THR A 457 1.17 -19.47 13.24
CA THR A 457 1.02 -20.93 13.26
C THR A 457 1.00 -21.43 11.80
N ASP A 458 -0.10 -22.08 11.38
CA ASP A 458 -0.42 -22.28 9.96
C ASP A 458 -1.26 -21.10 9.41
N GLU A 459 -1.86 -20.30 10.30
CA GLU A 459 -2.56 -19.04 10.00
C GLU A 459 -2.03 -17.92 10.92
N TRP A 460 -2.24 -16.67 10.50
CA TRP A 460 -1.98 -15.49 11.34
C TRP A 460 -3.09 -15.36 12.37
N LYS A 461 -2.76 -15.43 13.66
CA LYS A 461 -3.72 -15.16 14.75
C LYS A 461 -3.29 -13.96 15.57
N GLU A 462 -4.20 -13.00 15.71
CA GLU A 462 -4.01 -11.94 16.71
C GLU A 462 -4.16 -12.53 18.11
N TRP A 463 -3.38 -12.01 19.07
CA TRP A 463 -3.45 -12.45 20.46
C TRP A 463 -4.88 -12.41 21.04
N LYS A 464 -5.69 -11.39 20.69
CA LYS A 464 -7.07 -11.25 21.17
C LYS A 464 -7.99 -12.33 20.63
N GLU A 465 -7.86 -12.67 19.36
CA GLU A 465 -8.68 -13.70 18.71
C GLU A 465 -8.37 -15.06 19.32
N TRP A 466 -7.08 -15.35 19.50
CA TRP A 466 -6.64 -16.56 20.17
C TRP A 466 -7.07 -16.64 21.65
N GLU A 467 -6.94 -15.54 22.41
CA GLU A 467 -7.37 -15.49 23.82
C GLU A 467 -8.87 -15.73 23.95
N LYS A 468 -9.67 -15.17 23.04
CA LYS A 468 -11.12 -15.37 23.00
C LYS A 468 -11.49 -16.81 22.61
N GLU A 469 -10.93 -17.34 21.52
CA GLU A 469 -11.16 -18.73 21.09
C GLU A 469 -10.84 -19.72 22.22
N TYR A 470 -9.76 -19.47 22.97
CA TYR A 470 -9.43 -20.29 24.12
C TYR A 470 -10.44 -20.17 25.26
N GLN A 471 -10.84 -18.94 25.63
CA GLN A 471 -11.84 -18.74 26.69
C GLN A 471 -13.17 -19.42 26.34
N ASP A 472 -13.59 -19.31 25.07
CA ASP A 472 -14.79 -19.97 24.56
C ASP A 472 -14.64 -21.51 24.59
N PHE A 473 -13.48 -22.04 24.18
CA PHE A 473 -13.18 -23.49 24.24
C PHE A 473 -13.15 -24.04 25.67
N VAL A 474 -12.50 -23.33 26.61
CA VAL A 474 -12.48 -23.73 28.03
C VAL A 474 -13.88 -23.74 28.62
N ALA A 475 -14.68 -22.72 28.31
CA ALA A 475 -16.06 -22.65 28.77
C ALA A 475 -16.91 -23.81 28.23
N GLU A 476 -16.70 -24.21 26.96
CA GLU A 476 -17.36 -25.36 26.34
C GLU A 476 -16.95 -26.69 27.02
N MET A 477 -15.65 -26.91 27.23
CA MET A 477 -15.15 -28.12 27.92
C MET A 477 -15.65 -28.22 29.38
N GLU A 478 -15.71 -27.09 30.09
CA GLU A 478 -16.28 -27.02 31.46
C GLU A 478 -17.79 -27.34 31.47
N GLU A 479 -18.54 -26.95 30.42
CA GLU A 479 -19.97 -27.23 30.27
C GLU A 479 -20.22 -28.72 29.95
N GLU A 480 -19.34 -29.36 29.19
CA GLU A 480 -19.42 -30.80 28.86
C GLU A 480 -18.99 -31.71 30.02
N GLY A 481 -18.42 -31.15 31.09
CA GLY A 481 -18.01 -31.89 32.28
C GLY A 481 -16.81 -32.81 32.05
N GLU A 482 -16.05 -32.57 30.98
CA GLU A 482 -14.78 -33.24 30.73
C GLU A 482 -13.69 -32.55 31.54
N GLU A 483 -13.01 -33.32 32.41
CA GLU A 483 -11.82 -32.86 33.12
C GLU A 483 -10.67 -32.80 32.09
N TRP A 484 -10.51 -31.64 31.46
CA TRP A 484 -9.43 -31.41 30.52
C TRP A 484 -8.13 -31.22 31.29
N ASP A 485 -7.25 -32.22 31.26
CA ASP A 485 -5.81 -32.03 31.43
C ASP A 485 -5.37 -31.17 30.23
N SER A 486 -5.66 -29.86 30.26
CA SER A 486 -5.03 -28.96 29.32
C SER A 486 -3.54 -29.17 29.47
N ASP A 487 -2.81 -29.30 28.37
CA ASP A 487 -1.36 -29.16 28.39
C ASP A 487 -1.09 -27.74 28.90
N GLU A 488 -1.01 -27.57 30.22
CA GLU A 488 -0.62 -26.35 30.92
C GLU A 488 0.77 -25.93 30.42
N GLU A 489 1.55 -26.87 29.89
CA GLU A 489 2.77 -26.67 29.10
C GLU A 489 2.53 -25.93 27.77
N MET A 490 1.50 -26.30 26.99
CA MET A 490 1.15 -25.60 25.75
C MET A 490 0.65 -24.19 26.09
N PHE A 491 -0.31 -24.03 27.00
CA PHE A 491 -0.79 -22.70 27.42
C PHE A 491 0.28 -21.83 28.08
N GLY A 492 1.14 -22.44 28.89
CA GLY A 492 2.30 -21.78 29.47
C GLY A 492 3.29 -21.30 28.40
N ALA A 493 3.42 -22.03 27.30
CA ALA A 493 4.25 -21.62 26.17
C ALA A 493 3.71 -20.36 25.48
N TRP A 494 2.38 -20.24 25.29
CA TRP A 494 1.75 -19.10 24.58
C TRP A 494 1.39 -17.90 25.47
N ARG A 495 1.53 -18.01 26.80
CA ARG A 495 1.23 -16.91 27.71
C ARG A 495 2.25 -15.77 27.54
N MET A 496 1.75 -14.53 27.39
CA MET A 496 2.60 -13.35 27.44
C MET A 496 3.25 -13.19 28.83
N GLU A 497 4.54 -12.86 28.86
CA GLU A 497 5.27 -12.61 30.12
C GLU A 497 4.57 -11.55 30.97
N ASP A 498 4.41 -11.84 32.26
CA ASP A 498 3.80 -10.93 33.22
C ASP A 498 4.49 -9.56 33.22
N GLY A 499 3.71 -8.50 33.00
CA GLY A 499 4.20 -7.13 32.98
C GLY A 499 4.92 -6.71 31.69
N LEU A 500 5.07 -7.59 30.69
CA LEU A 500 5.63 -7.22 29.37
C LEU A 500 4.83 -6.10 28.71
N ARG A 501 3.51 -6.24 28.67
CA ARG A 501 2.60 -5.22 28.12
C ARG A 501 2.75 -3.88 28.84
N ALA A 502 2.88 -3.88 30.16
CA ALA A 502 3.09 -2.66 30.94
C ALA A 502 4.44 -2.00 30.62
N LYS A 503 5.50 -2.77 30.38
CA LYS A 503 6.81 -2.26 29.92
C LYS A 503 6.68 -1.62 28.53
N ASP A 504 5.96 -2.26 27.63
CA ASP A 504 5.74 -1.77 26.25
C ASP A 504 4.88 -0.48 26.21
N GLU A 505 3.81 -0.42 27.01
CA GLU A 505 2.98 0.77 27.17
C GLU A 505 3.78 1.96 27.74
N ALA A 506 4.60 1.72 28.76
CA ALA A 506 5.46 2.75 29.34
C ALA A 506 6.50 3.28 28.32
N ALA A 507 7.05 2.40 27.49
CA ALA A 507 7.98 2.78 26.43
C ALA A 507 7.30 3.62 25.33
N LEU A 508 6.07 3.26 24.94
CA LEU A 508 5.27 4.02 23.98
C LEU A 508 4.97 5.44 24.47
N ASP A 509 4.55 5.58 25.74
CA ASP A 509 4.26 6.89 26.32
C ASP A 509 5.49 7.80 26.35
N LEU A 510 6.63 7.22 26.71
CA LEU A 510 7.90 7.93 26.76
C LEU A 510 8.41 8.31 25.36
N PHE A 511 8.19 7.46 24.36
CA PHE A 511 8.50 7.76 22.97
C PHE A 511 7.62 8.88 22.42
N VAL A 512 6.29 8.75 22.54
CA VAL A 512 5.32 9.74 22.04
C VAL A 512 5.53 11.11 22.68
N SER A 513 5.78 11.16 23.99
CA SER A 513 6.06 12.42 24.69
C SER A 513 7.36 13.06 24.22
N THR A 514 8.39 12.26 23.94
CA THR A 514 9.67 12.74 23.38
C THR A 514 9.48 13.33 21.98
N VAL A 515 8.72 12.66 21.09
CA VAL A 515 8.44 13.18 19.74
C VAL A 515 7.67 14.49 19.82
N LYS A 516 6.59 14.57 20.63
CA LYS A 516 5.81 15.81 20.82
C LYS A 516 6.65 16.98 21.35
N ALA A 517 7.66 16.71 22.18
CA ALA A 517 8.56 17.73 22.69
C ALA A 517 9.50 18.29 21.61
N ARG A 518 9.81 17.49 20.58
CA ARG A 518 10.62 17.92 19.42
C ARG A 518 9.84 18.84 18.49
N THR A 519 8.57 18.51 18.22
CA THR A 519 7.69 19.29 17.32
C THR A 519 7.40 20.72 17.82
N ARG A 520 7.56 20.97 19.13
CA ARG A 520 7.30 22.29 19.74
C ARG A 520 8.52 23.23 19.73
N LYS A 521 9.70 22.74 19.34
CA LYS A 521 10.92 23.53 19.17
C LYS A 521 11.07 23.93 17.71
#